data_AF-K9W3V1-F1
#
_entry.id   AF-K9W3V1-F1
#
_cell.length_a   1.000
_cell.length_b   1.000
_cell.length_c   1.000
_cell.angle_alpha   90.00
_cell.angle_beta   90.00
_cell.angle_gamma   90.00
#
_symmetry.space_group_name_H-M   'P 1'
#
loop_
_entity.id
_entity.type
_entity.pdbx_description
1 polymer ?
#
loop_
_entity_poly.entity_id
_entity_poly.type
_entity_poly.pdbx_seq_one_letter_code
_entity_poly.pdbx_strand_id
1 'polypeptide(L)'
;MAPFLKADEAEEVISNVTSKPQPNLVLNVKRQSGTCPQKVGLWVLSFGYINIAAQSNQIVIADTLSVAGASELVSEKPRLVEYKAPLRKAYKNCIGTAIYPLKSQPEKLEANYKFDFKNGQVRFTTKLNDLPDDAGIGFGITDTKIVGLRPYLQIDFID
;
A
#
# COMPACT_ATOMS: atom_id res chain seq x y z
N MET A 1 17.00 30.41 34.44
CA MET A 1 16.77 29.05 34.97
C MET A 1 15.49 28.52 34.36
N ALA A 2 15.59 27.67 33.34
CA ALA A 2 14.45 26.92 32.84
C ALA A 2 14.13 25.78 33.84
N PRO A 3 12.85 25.48 34.13
CA PRO A 3 12.53 24.38 35.02
C PRO A 3 12.83 23.05 34.30
N PHE A 4 13.58 22.19 34.98
CA PHE A 4 13.76 20.79 34.62
C PHE A 4 12.39 20.09 34.75
N LEU A 5 11.92 19.49 33.66
CA LEU A 5 10.76 18.58 33.66
C LEU A 5 11.05 17.39 34.58
N LYS A 6 10.03 16.97 35.33
CA LYS A 6 10.13 15.86 36.29
C LYS A 6 10.25 14.53 35.53
N ALA A 7 11.00 13.59 36.11
CA ALA A 7 11.25 12.26 35.52
C ALA A 7 9.97 11.46 35.22
N ASP A 8 8.86 11.72 35.92
CA ASP A 8 7.56 11.08 35.67
C ASP A 8 6.92 11.50 34.33
N GLU A 9 7.18 12.71 33.83
CA GLU A 9 6.63 13.20 32.55
C GLU A 9 7.42 12.70 31.34
N ALA A 10 8.62 12.15 31.56
CA ALA A 10 9.46 11.58 30.51
C ALA A 10 9.05 10.15 30.15
N GLU A 11 8.48 9.38 31.07
CA GLU A 11 8.08 7.98 30.81
C GLU A 11 6.81 7.87 29.95
N GLU A 12 5.87 8.82 30.06
CA GLU A 12 4.65 8.81 29.24
C GLU A 12 4.96 9.10 27.76
N VAL A 13 5.98 9.92 27.48
CA VAL A 13 6.40 10.27 26.12
C VAL A 13 7.18 9.13 25.45
N ILE A 14 7.98 8.36 26.22
CA ILE A 14 8.81 7.28 25.67
C ILE A 14 7.98 6.03 25.33
N SER A 15 6.83 5.82 25.99
CA SER A 15 5.92 4.70 25.68
C SER A 15 5.29 4.78 24.27
N ASN A 16 5.23 5.98 23.67
CA ASN A 16 4.61 6.21 22.37
C ASN A 16 5.56 6.02 21.17
N VAL A 17 6.86 5.82 21.41
CA VAL A 17 7.88 5.66 20.35
C VAL A 17 8.04 4.20 19.88
N THR A 18 7.33 3.25 20.50
CA THR A 18 7.32 1.83 20.11
C THR A 18 6.14 1.41 19.23
N SER A 19 5.34 2.36 18.72
CA SER A 19 4.25 2.01 17.80
C SER A 19 4.81 1.68 16.42
N LYS A 20 4.69 0.41 16.00
CA LYS A 20 4.97 0.01 14.61
C LYS A 20 4.12 0.91 13.68
N PRO A 21 4.71 1.56 12.66
CA PRO A 21 3.97 2.49 11.82
C PRO A 21 2.77 1.76 11.22
N GLN A 22 1.56 2.28 11.43
CA GLN A 22 0.34 1.66 10.92
C GLN A 22 0.10 2.08 9.46
N PRO A 23 -0.53 1.23 8.63
CA PRO A 23 -0.93 1.61 7.28
C PRO A 23 -1.84 2.85 7.30
N ASN A 24 -1.56 3.85 6.46
CA ASN A 24 -2.38 5.06 6.36
C ASN A 24 -3.60 4.90 5.44
N LEU A 25 -3.62 3.85 4.62
CA LEU A 25 -4.77 3.44 3.81
C LEU A 25 -5.20 2.03 4.21
N VAL A 26 -6.46 1.86 4.59
CA VAL A 26 -7.01 0.56 5.01
C VAL A 26 -8.22 0.22 4.16
N LEU A 27 -8.18 -0.94 3.51
CA LEU A 27 -9.21 -1.40 2.59
C LEU A 27 -10.02 -2.53 3.21
N ASN A 28 -11.34 -2.44 3.14
CA ASN A 28 -12.23 -3.52 3.55
C ASN A 28 -12.20 -4.65 2.50
N VAL A 29 -12.05 -5.88 2.98
CA VAL A 29 -12.09 -7.05 2.11
C VAL A 29 -13.53 -7.46 1.89
N LYS A 30 -13.98 -7.40 0.65
CA LYS A 30 -15.25 -7.98 0.21
C LYS A 30 -15.08 -9.49 0.10
N ARG A 31 -15.46 -10.20 1.16
CA ARG A 31 -15.49 -11.67 1.19
C ARG A 31 -16.54 -12.20 0.21
N GLN A 32 -16.15 -13.19 -0.58
CA GLN A 32 -17.04 -14.01 -1.39
C GLN A 32 -17.25 -15.39 -0.75
N SER A 33 -16.18 -16.03 -0.26
CA SER A 33 -16.25 -17.33 0.43
C SER A 33 -15.03 -17.55 1.35
N GLY A 34 -15.13 -18.54 2.24
CA GLY A 34 -14.05 -18.94 3.15
C GLY A 34 -13.81 -17.97 4.32
N THR A 35 -12.66 -18.14 4.97
CA THR A 35 -12.23 -17.28 6.08
C THR A 35 -11.30 -16.21 5.53
N CYS A 36 -11.80 -14.98 5.43
CA CYS A 36 -11.04 -13.84 4.93
C CYS A 36 -10.68 -12.86 6.04
N PRO A 37 -9.54 -12.16 5.94
CA PRO A 37 -9.29 -11.00 6.77
C PRO A 37 -10.37 -9.95 6.52
N GLN A 38 -10.74 -9.17 7.55
CA GLN A 38 -11.74 -8.12 7.39
C GLN A 38 -11.18 -6.92 6.60
N LYS A 39 -9.87 -6.66 6.77
CA LYS A 39 -9.19 -5.49 6.22
C LYS A 39 -7.76 -5.84 5.79
N VAL A 40 -7.22 -5.05 4.88
CA VAL A 40 -5.80 -5.01 4.53
C VAL A 40 -5.31 -3.57 4.48
N GLY A 41 -4.02 -3.37 4.75
CA GLY A 41 -3.41 -2.05 4.81
C GLY A 41 -2.45 -1.79 3.65
N LEU A 42 -2.31 -0.51 3.33
CA LEU A 42 -1.31 0.05 2.43
C LEU A 42 -0.67 1.26 3.14
N TRP A 43 0.66 1.37 3.08
CA TRP A 43 1.31 2.67 3.25
C TRP A 43 1.39 3.32 1.88
N VAL A 44 0.83 4.51 1.76
CA VAL A 44 0.86 5.33 0.56
C VAL A 44 1.44 6.68 0.95
N LEU A 45 2.71 6.91 0.61
CA LEU A 45 3.42 8.14 0.95
C LEU A 45 3.56 8.96 -0.33
N SER A 46 2.93 10.13 -0.37
CA SER A 46 3.05 11.08 -1.48
C SER A 46 3.96 12.23 -1.04
N PHE A 47 5.02 12.48 -1.81
CA PHE A 47 5.95 13.57 -1.55
C PHE A 47 5.72 14.70 -2.55
N GLY A 48 5.43 15.90 -2.02
CA GLY A 48 5.20 17.08 -2.85
C GLY A 48 5.85 18.35 -2.37
N TYR A 49 6.57 19.00 -3.26
CA TYR A 49 7.04 20.39 -3.15
C TYR A 49 6.01 21.34 -3.75
N ILE A 50 5.37 22.19 -2.94
CA ILE A 50 4.74 23.53 -3.13
C ILE A 50 4.06 23.94 -4.47
N ASN A 51 4.34 23.37 -5.63
CA ASN A 51 3.65 23.61 -6.89
C ASN A 51 2.91 22.35 -7.39
N ILE A 52 1.77 22.58 -8.03
CA ILE A 52 0.77 21.63 -8.58
C ILE A 52 1.29 20.39 -9.34
N ALA A 53 2.56 20.36 -9.75
CA ALA A 53 3.21 19.18 -10.34
C ALA A 53 3.69 18.15 -9.30
N ALA A 54 3.68 18.48 -8.01
CA ALA A 54 4.38 17.70 -7.01
C ALA A 54 3.53 16.66 -6.25
N GLN A 55 2.53 16.03 -6.87
CA GLN A 55 1.94 14.81 -6.28
C GLN A 55 2.67 13.54 -6.72
N SER A 56 3.86 13.70 -7.28
CA SER A 56 4.41 12.85 -8.32
C SER A 56 5.31 11.72 -7.89
N ASN A 57 5.84 11.79 -6.66
CA ASN A 57 6.66 10.73 -6.10
C ASN A 57 5.84 10.02 -5.03
N GLN A 58 5.39 8.81 -5.34
CA GLN A 58 4.55 8.01 -4.47
C GLN A 58 5.25 6.70 -4.13
N ILE A 59 5.43 6.45 -2.84
CA ILE A 59 5.87 5.15 -2.33
C ILE A 59 4.64 4.38 -1.86
N VAL A 60 4.51 3.14 -2.33
CA VAL A 60 3.43 2.24 -1.93
C VAL A 60 4.01 0.96 -1.34
N ILE A 61 3.58 0.62 -0.13
CA ILE A 61 3.95 -0.61 0.55
C ILE A 61 2.67 -1.33 0.99
N ALA A 62 2.48 -2.57 0.54
CA ALA A 62 1.30 -3.35 0.92
C ALA A 62 1.53 -4.13 2.24
N ASP A 63 0.70 -3.90 3.26
CA ASP A 63 0.78 -4.63 4.53
C ASP A 63 0.10 -6.00 4.44
N THR A 64 0.78 -6.94 3.80
CA THR A 64 0.31 -8.32 3.66
C THR A 64 0.72 -9.22 4.82
N LEU A 65 1.61 -8.76 5.72
CA LEU A 65 2.26 -9.64 6.71
C LEU A 65 1.29 -10.29 7.70
N SER A 66 0.19 -9.62 8.05
CA SER A 66 -0.81 -10.17 8.97
C SER A 66 -1.63 -11.31 8.32
N VAL A 67 -1.68 -11.36 6.99
CA VAL A 67 -2.57 -12.27 6.23
C VAL A 67 -1.82 -13.28 5.36
N ALA A 68 -0.58 -13.00 5.00
CA ALA A 68 0.25 -13.78 4.10
C ALA A 68 1.70 -13.92 4.59
N GLY A 69 2.44 -14.82 3.93
CA GLY A 69 3.88 -15.00 4.09
C GLY A 69 4.68 -14.06 3.20
N ALA A 70 5.87 -14.51 2.78
CA ALA A 70 6.76 -13.73 1.94
C ALA A 70 6.15 -13.43 0.57
N SER A 71 6.25 -12.16 0.14
CA SER A 71 5.85 -11.76 -1.19
C SER A 71 6.92 -12.04 -2.23
N GLU A 72 6.46 -12.31 -3.44
CA GLU A 72 7.24 -12.49 -4.66
C GLU A 72 6.70 -11.53 -5.74
N LEU A 73 7.61 -10.90 -6.49
CA LEU A 73 7.25 -10.15 -7.69
C LEU A 73 6.85 -11.15 -8.79
N VAL A 74 5.70 -10.91 -9.44
CA VAL A 74 5.15 -11.77 -10.49
C VAL A 74 5.35 -11.15 -11.86
N SER A 75 5.04 -9.86 -11.98
CA SER A 75 5.25 -9.11 -13.21
C SER A 75 5.46 -7.64 -12.90
N GLU A 76 6.25 -7.00 -13.74
CA GLU A 76 6.56 -5.59 -13.67
C GLU A 76 6.49 -5.00 -15.08
N LYS A 77 5.71 -3.94 -15.22
CA LYS A 77 5.57 -3.11 -16.40
C LYS A 77 5.46 -1.65 -15.95
N PRO A 78 5.77 -0.67 -16.80
CA PRO A 78 5.75 0.75 -16.43
C PRO A 78 4.44 1.25 -15.81
N ARG A 79 3.30 0.62 -16.12
CA ARG A 79 1.96 1.01 -15.65
C ARG A 79 1.24 -0.09 -14.85
N LEU A 80 1.88 -1.25 -14.64
CA LEU A 80 1.26 -2.40 -13.99
C LEU A 80 2.33 -3.23 -13.28
N VAL A 81 2.16 -3.42 -11.97
CA VAL A 81 2.98 -4.36 -11.20
C VAL A 81 2.09 -5.33 -10.44
N GLU A 82 2.53 -6.58 -10.36
CA GLU A 82 1.85 -7.63 -9.63
C GLU A 82 2.81 -8.36 -8.69
N TYR A 83 2.35 -8.55 -7.46
CA TYR A 83 2.99 -9.36 -6.44
C TYR A 83 2.05 -10.49 -6.02
N LYS A 84 2.62 -11.58 -5.53
CA LYS A 84 1.86 -12.67 -4.89
C LYS A 84 2.50 -13.04 -3.56
N ALA A 85 1.70 -13.54 -2.63
CA ALA A 85 2.19 -14.16 -1.41
C ALA A 85 1.29 -15.33 -1.00
N PRO A 86 1.84 -16.41 -0.42
CA PRO A 86 1.03 -17.50 0.10
C PRO A 86 0.25 -17.02 1.33
N LEU A 87 -1.05 -17.31 1.39
CA LEU A 87 -1.87 -16.97 2.54
C LEU A 87 -1.47 -17.79 3.77
N ARG A 88 -1.55 -17.15 4.94
CA ARG A 88 -1.41 -17.86 6.22
C ARG A 88 -2.50 -18.91 6.34
N LYS A 89 -2.22 -19.97 7.13
CA LYS A 89 -3.15 -21.10 7.32
C LYS A 89 -4.58 -20.66 7.67
N ALA A 90 -4.74 -19.64 8.51
CA ALA A 90 -6.04 -19.08 8.92
C ALA A 90 -6.87 -18.52 7.76
N TYR A 91 -6.24 -18.10 6.66
CA TYR A 91 -6.88 -17.49 5.50
C TYR A 91 -6.72 -18.31 4.21
N LYS A 92 -6.20 -19.54 4.29
CA LYS A 92 -5.85 -20.36 3.10
C LYS A 92 -7.04 -20.63 2.17
N ASN A 93 -8.27 -20.62 2.69
CA ASN A 93 -9.50 -20.82 1.93
C ASN A 93 -10.21 -19.50 1.55
N CYS A 94 -9.61 -18.33 1.84
CA CYS A 94 -10.22 -17.05 1.52
C CYS A 94 -10.42 -16.88 0.01
N ILE A 95 -11.65 -16.53 -0.37
CA ILE A 95 -11.98 -16.00 -1.69
C ILE A 95 -12.60 -14.63 -1.47
N GLY A 96 -11.95 -13.58 -1.94
CA GLY A 96 -12.39 -12.21 -1.71
C GLY A 96 -11.51 -11.18 -2.40
N THR A 97 -11.91 -9.91 -2.30
CA THR A 97 -11.21 -8.80 -2.95
C THR A 97 -11.22 -7.53 -2.12
N ALA A 98 -10.14 -6.77 -2.12
CA ALA A 98 -10.13 -5.37 -1.66
C ALA A 98 -9.60 -4.48 -2.79
N ILE A 99 -10.24 -3.32 -3.03
CA ILE A 99 -9.95 -2.45 -4.17
C ILE A 99 -9.90 -1.01 -3.69
N TYR A 100 -8.96 -0.24 -4.23
CA TYR A 100 -8.86 1.20 -4.08
C TYR A 100 -8.49 1.87 -5.43
N PRO A 101 -9.01 3.06 -5.74
CA PRO A 101 -10.16 3.68 -5.07
C PRO A 101 -11.41 2.78 -5.16
N LEU A 102 -12.37 2.97 -4.26
CA LEU A 102 -13.64 2.25 -4.33
C LEU A 102 -14.36 2.68 -5.62
N LYS A 103 -15.03 1.74 -6.32
CA LYS A 103 -15.78 2.07 -7.55
C LYS A 103 -16.80 3.22 -7.38
N SER A 104 -17.26 3.45 -6.16
CA SER A 104 -18.20 4.52 -5.78
C SER A 104 -17.54 5.87 -5.44
N GLN A 105 -16.21 5.92 -5.39
CA GLN A 105 -15.42 7.11 -5.13
C GLN A 105 -14.34 7.19 -6.22
N PRO A 106 -14.65 7.69 -7.42
CA PRO A 106 -13.62 7.99 -8.41
C PRO A 106 -12.79 9.16 -7.88
N GLU A 107 -11.88 8.89 -6.96
CA GLU A 107 -10.82 9.83 -6.64
C GLU A 107 -9.93 9.96 -7.87
N LYS A 108 -9.42 11.18 -8.10
CA LYS A 108 -8.45 11.54 -9.14
C LYS A 108 -7.07 10.92 -8.87
N LEU A 109 -7.02 9.71 -8.33
CA LEU A 109 -5.76 9.04 -8.06
C LEU A 109 -5.27 8.36 -9.31
N GLU A 110 -4.00 8.58 -9.59
CA GLU A 110 -3.29 8.07 -10.76
C GLU A 110 -3.05 6.56 -10.68
N ALA A 111 -3.39 5.90 -9.56
CA ALA A 111 -3.17 4.47 -9.33
C ALA A 111 -4.38 3.76 -8.71
N ASN A 112 -4.67 2.55 -9.20
CA ASN A 112 -5.58 1.59 -8.59
C ASN A 112 -4.79 0.51 -7.86
N TYR A 113 -5.19 0.20 -6.63
CA TYR A 113 -4.64 -0.88 -5.82
C TYR A 113 -5.68 -1.99 -5.67
N LYS A 114 -5.26 -3.24 -5.84
CA LYS A 114 -6.15 -4.39 -5.73
C LYS A 114 -5.48 -5.53 -4.97
N PHE A 115 -6.23 -6.11 -4.05
CA PHE A 115 -5.90 -7.38 -3.40
C PHE A 115 -6.91 -8.43 -3.85
N ASP A 116 -6.43 -9.50 -4.48
CA ASP A 116 -7.22 -10.68 -4.83
C ASP A 116 -6.81 -11.86 -3.96
N PHE A 117 -7.75 -12.39 -3.19
CA PHE A 117 -7.57 -13.59 -2.37
C PHE A 117 -8.19 -14.77 -3.11
N LYS A 118 -7.37 -15.74 -3.51
CA LYS A 118 -7.83 -16.95 -4.19
C LYS A 118 -6.75 -18.04 -4.15
N ASN A 119 -7.16 -19.31 -4.18
CA ASN A 119 -6.25 -20.46 -4.32
C ASN A 119 -5.12 -20.50 -3.27
N GLY A 120 -5.39 -20.07 -2.04
CA GLY A 120 -4.40 -20.02 -0.96
C GLY A 120 -3.32 -18.95 -1.15
N GLN A 121 -3.55 -17.95 -2.00
CA GLN A 121 -2.64 -16.85 -2.25
C GLN A 121 -3.39 -15.51 -2.18
N VAL A 122 -2.65 -14.46 -1.85
CA VAL A 122 -3.06 -13.07 -2.11
C VAL A 122 -2.22 -12.52 -3.25
N ARG A 123 -2.86 -11.90 -4.23
CA ARG A 123 -2.20 -11.09 -5.24
C ARG A 123 -2.43 -9.62 -4.95
N PHE A 124 -1.36 -8.85 -4.96
CA PHE A 124 -1.41 -7.40 -4.87
C PHE A 124 -1.05 -6.82 -6.24
N THR A 125 -1.99 -6.10 -6.84
CA THR A 125 -1.84 -5.50 -8.16
C THR A 125 -1.96 -3.98 -8.05
N THR A 126 -1.01 -3.27 -8.64
CA THR A 126 -1.08 -1.81 -8.81
C THR A 126 -1.14 -1.50 -10.29
N LYS A 127 -2.17 -0.78 -10.72
CA LYS A 127 -2.35 -0.32 -12.10
C LYS A 127 -2.46 1.20 -12.13
N LEU A 128 -1.57 1.86 -12.86
CA LEU A 128 -1.66 3.28 -13.11
C LEU A 128 -2.76 3.58 -14.13
N ASN A 129 -3.56 4.62 -13.87
CA ASN A 129 -4.56 5.13 -14.79
C ASN A 129 -3.85 5.88 -15.92
N ASP A 130 -4.43 5.81 -17.13
CA ASP A 130 -3.97 6.63 -18.24
C ASP A 130 -4.34 8.09 -17.95
N LEU A 131 -3.37 8.98 -18.09
CA LEU A 131 -3.62 10.41 -18.12
C LEU A 131 -4.06 10.80 -19.54
N PRO A 132 -4.90 11.83 -19.68
CA PRO A 132 -5.23 12.33 -21.01
C PRO A 132 -3.95 12.78 -21.72
N ASP A 133 -3.86 12.44 -23.02
CA ASP A 133 -2.65 12.61 -23.87
C ASP A 133 -2.15 14.07 -23.96
N ASP A 134 -2.96 15.05 -23.56
CA ASP A 134 -2.67 16.49 -23.57
C ASP A 134 -1.92 16.99 -22.32
N ALA A 135 -1.70 16.13 -21.32
CA ALA A 135 -1.05 16.53 -20.07
C ALA A 135 0.46 16.80 -20.22
N GLY A 136 1.10 16.25 -21.26
CA GLY A 136 2.55 16.44 -21.51
C GLY A 136 3.47 15.93 -20.39
N ILE A 137 2.91 15.19 -19.41
CA ILE A 137 3.60 14.64 -18.25
C ILE A 137 3.21 13.17 -18.09
N GLY A 138 4.20 12.28 -18.05
CA GLY A 138 4.00 10.85 -17.81
C GLY A 138 4.37 10.48 -16.38
N PHE A 139 3.69 9.47 -15.81
CA PHE A 139 4.13 8.82 -14.57
C PHE A 139 4.39 7.34 -14.81
N GLY A 140 5.28 6.72 -14.05
CA GLY A 140 5.62 5.33 -14.23
C GLY A 140 6.00 4.68 -12.91
N ILE A 141 5.84 3.36 -12.86
CA ILE A 141 6.45 2.56 -11.82
C ILE A 141 7.94 2.51 -12.12
N THR A 142 8.75 3.09 -11.24
CA THR A 142 10.20 3.31 -11.41
C THR A 142 11.05 2.37 -10.56
N ASP A 143 10.51 1.86 -9.45
CA ASP A 143 11.19 0.88 -8.59
C ASP A 143 10.17 -0.14 -8.07
N THR A 144 10.58 -1.41 -8.06
CA THR A 144 9.82 -2.52 -7.49
C THR A 144 10.75 -3.43 -6.70
N LYS A 145 10.35 -3.77 -5.47
CA LYS A 145 11.14 -4.67 -4.60
C LYS A 145 10.30 -5.27 -3.49
N ILE A 146 10.93 -6.15 -2.71
CA ILE A 146 10.35 -6.71 -1.49
C ILE A 146 11.07 -6.12 -0.27
N VAL A 147 10.35 -5.40 0.59
CA VAL A 147 10.89 -4.79 1.82
C VAL A 147 10.26 -5.46 3.03
N GLY A 148 11.07 -6.12 3.86
CA GLY A 148 10.57 -6.81 5.05
C GLY A 148 9.43 -7.79 4.73
N LEU A 149 9.60 -8.55 3.63
CA LEU A 149 8.65 -9.52 3.06
C LEU A 149 7.39 -8.92 2.41
N ARG A 150 7.30 -7.59 2.28
CA ARG A 150 6.15 -6.90 1.71
C ARG A 150 6.42 -6.37 0.31
N PRO A 151 5.40 -6.26 -0.56
CA PRO A 151 5.49 -5.52 -1.80
C PRO A 151 5.84 -4.05 -1.53
N TYR A 152 6.82 -3.53 -2.28
CA TYR A 152 7.19 -2.12 -2.34
C TYR A 152 7.18 -1.70 -3.80
N LEU A 153 6.62 -0.54 -4.10
CA LEU A 153 6.81 0.10 -5.39
C LEU A 153 6.95 1.62 -5.21
N GLN A 154 7.64 2.23 -6.17
CA GLN A 154 7.73 3.67 -6.31
C GLN A 154 7.12 4.06 -7.66
N ILE A 155 6.32 5.11 -7.63
CA ILE A 155 5.76 5.76 -8.81
C ILE A 155 6.37 7.16 -8.86
N ASP A 156 7.01 7.50 -9.97
CA ASP A 156 7.57 8.82 -10.21
C ASP A 156 7.13 9.35 -11.58
N PHE A 157 7.46 10.61 -11.86
CA PHE A 157 7.44 11.13 -13.23
C PHE A 157 8.38 10.34 -14.13
N ILE A 158 7.95 10.20 -15.39
CA ILE A 158 8.77 9.72 -16.49
C ILE A 158 8.72 10.78 -17.60
N ASP A 159 9.90 11.25 -18.02
CA ASP A 159 10.11 12.19 -19.14
C ASP A 159 10.05 11.47 -20.50
#